data_AF-A0A6G9YQH3-F1
#
_entry.id   AF-A0A6G9YQH3-F1
#
_cell.length_a   1.000
_cell.length_b   1.000
_cell.length_c   1.000
_cell.angle_alpha   90.00
_cell.angle_beta   90.00
_cell.angle_gamma   90.00
#
_symmetry.space_group_name_H-M   'P 1'
#
loop_
_entity.id
_entity.type
_entity.pdbx_description
1 polymer ?
#
loop_
_entity_poly.entity_id
_entity_poly.type
_entity_poly.pdbx_seq_one_letter_code
_entity_poly.pdbx_strand_id
1 'polypeptide(L)'
;MPTESGGDAASKPVGRPRDPDRDRALLAAVGEILPEVGYDKLTMDAVAARAGAGRATVYRRWKDKSELVRDAIQALAWDQPLPDTGSLREDLIAVGAMYLDRSNRRDEILSAMASAINRDQRLRETVDRAIAAPRRAAYTAIVDRARERGEIADGADTELIADVVPAMIFYRLLDQQAPIDGAYYRRIIDSLVIPLLKGYAAE
;
A
#
# COMPACT_ATOMS: atom_id res chain seq x y z
N MET A 1 21.98 -63.41 -24.36
CA MET A 1 21.09 -63.69 -23.21
C MET A 1 21.96 -63.64 -21.95
N PRO A 2 21.55 -62.93 -20.88
CA PRO A 2 21.71 -61.48 -20.74
C PRO A 2 22.23 -61.05 -19.34
N THR A 3 22.85 -59.88 -19.21
CA THR A 3 22.82 -59.04 -17.99
C THR A 3 22.90 -57.57 -18.42
N GLU A 4 21.75 -56.89 -18.39
CA GLU A 4 21.40 -55.84 -17.42
C GLU A 4 21.96 -54.47 -17.81
N SER A 5 21.17 -53.78 -18.63
CA SER A 5 21.26 -52.34 -18.82
C SER A 5 19.96 -51.70 -18.34
N GLY A 6 20.11 -50.67 -17.51
CA GLY A 6 19.23 -49.51 -17.54
C GLY A 6 18.09 -49.52 -16.54
N GLY A 7 18.19 -48.63 -15.55
CA GLY A 7 17.05 -48.30 -14.70
C GLY A 7 17.33 -47.26 -13.64
N ASP A 8 18.19 -46.26 -13.90
CA ASP A 8 18.22 -45.08 -13.03
C ASP A 8 16.96 -44.24 -13.34
N ALA A 9 15.90 -44.53 -12.59
CA ALA A 9 14.65 -43.81 -12.66
C ALA A 9 14.84 -42.41 -12.06
N ALA A 10 15.31 -41.49 -12.89
CA ALA A 10 15.33 -40.07 -12.58
C ALA A 10 13.91 -39.62 -12.22
N SER A 11 13.70 -39.36 -10.93
CA SER A 11 12.47 -38.82 -10.37
C SER A 11 12.12 -37.50 -11.06
N LYS A 12 10.95 -37.43 -11.70
CA LYS A 12 10.42 -36.19 -12.28
C LYS A 12 10.33 -35.11 -11.20
N PRO A 13 10.84 -33.88 -11.44
CA PRO A 13 10.65 -32.79 -10.52
C PRO A 13 9.15 -32.47 -10.38
N VAL A 14 8.66 -32.49 -9.15
CA VAL A 14 7.29 -32.18 -8.77
C VAL A 14 7.05 -30.67 -8.94
N GLY A 15 6.10 -30.33 -9.82
CA GLY A 15 5.48 -29.01 -9.90
C GLY A 15 6.09 -28.05 -10.92
N ARG A 16 5.28 -27.63 -11.91
CA ARG A 16 5.60 -26.50 -12.80
C ARG A 16 5.93 -25.27 -11.93
N PRO A 17 6.98 -24.49 -12.26
CA PRO A 17 7.37 -23.30 -11.50
C PRO A 17 6.19 -22.37 -11.24
N ARG A 18 6.22 -21.68 -10.10
CA ARG A 18 5.26 -20.61 -9.74
C ARG A 18 5.09 -19.69 -10.93
N ASP A 19 3.86 -19.53 -11.40
CA ASP A 19 3.51 -18.58 -12.44
C ASP A 19 3.23 -17.22 -11.79
N PRO A 20 4.17 -16.25 -11.87
CA PRO A 20 4.07 -14.95 -11.20
C PRO A 20 2.98 -14.07 -11.82
N ASP A 21 2.65 -14.26 -13.09
CA ASP A 21 1.58 -13.50 -13.76
C ASP A 21 0.22 -13.89 -13.19
N ARG A 22 0.05 -15.18 -12.87
CA ARG A 22 -1.16 -15.69 -12.24
C ARG A 22 -1.28 -15.31 -10.76
N ASP A 23 -0.17 -15.04 -10.08
CA ASP A 23 -0.22 -14.46 -8.73
C ASP A 23 -0.66 -13.01 -8.78
N ARG A 24 -0.07 -12.23 -9.70
CA ARG A 24 -0.43 -10.83 -9.90
C ARG A 24 -1.91 -10.64 -10.24
N ALA A 25 -2.48 -11.49 -11.10
CA ALA A 25 -3.90 -11.44 -11.44
C ALA A 25 -4.82 -11.70 -10.23
N LEU A 26 -4.44 -12.63 -9.34
CA LEU A 26 -5.20 -12.93 -8.12
C LEU A 26 -5.11 -11.79 -7.10
N LEU A 27 -3.91 -11.22 -6.89
CA LEU A 27 -3.71 -10.09 -6.01
C LEU A 27 -4.42 -8.83 -6.53
N ALA A 28 -4.41 -8.60 -7.86
CA ALA A 28 -5.17 -7.53 -8.48
C ALA A 28 -6.68 -7.71 -8.24
N ALA A 29 -7.22 -8.92 -8.41
CA ALA A 29 -8.62 -9.23 -8.16
C ALA A 29 -9.05 -8.98 -6.70
N VAL A 30 -8.17 -9.23 -5.72
CA VAL A 30 -8.42 -8.82 -4.33
C VAL A 30 -8.66 -7.31 -4.26
N GLY A 31 -7.80 -6.52 -4.90
CA GLY A 31 -7.93 -5.07 -4.92
C GLY A 31 -9.16 -4.52 -5.65
N GLU A 32 -9.89 -5.33 -6.43
CA GLU A 32 -11.16 -4.95 -7.07
C GLU A 32 -12.34 -5.28 -6.16
N ILE A 33 -12.31 -6.48 -5.57
CA ILE A 33 -13.41 -6.97 -4.77
C ILE A 33 -13.44 -6.28 -3.40
N LEU A 34 -12.28 -5.99 -2.82
CA LEU A 34 -12.21 -5.44 -1.46
C LEU A 34 -12.98 -4.12 -1.33
N PRO A 35 -12.81 -3.12 -2.22
CA PRO A 35 -13.63 -1.91 -2.21
C PRO A 35 -15.14 -2.18 -2.38
N GLU A 36 -15.52 -3.16 -3.19
CA GLU A 36 -16.93 -3.48 -3.49
C GLU A 36 -17.67 -4.10 -2.29
N VAL A 37 -17.03 -5.01 -1.56
CA VAL A 37 -17.73 -5.86 -0.57
C VAL A 37 -17.18 -5.75 0.86
N GLY A 38 -16.01 -5.14 1.04
CA GLY A 38 -15.31 -5.06 2.32
C GLY A 38 -14.58 -6.35 2.71
N TYR A 39 -13.67 -6.24 3.69
CA TYR A 39 -12.84 -7.37 4.14
C TYR A 39 -13.65 -8.58 4.62
N ASP A 40 -14.78 -8.36 5.29
CA ASP A 40 -15.56 -9.46 5.89
C ASP A 40 -16.23 -10.35 4.84
N LYS A 41 -16.77 -9.74 3.79
CA LYS A 41 -17.49 -10.45 2.72
C LYS A 41 -16.55 -10.98 1.64
N LEU A 42 -15.29 -10.55 1.61
CA LEU A 42 -14.28 -11.12 0.72
C LEU A 42 -14.12 -12.62 0.99
N THR A 43 -14.16 -13.43 -0.07
CA THR A 43 -13.86 -14.87 0.00
C THR A 43 -12.79 -15.25 -1.03
N MET A 44 -12.01 -16.28 -0.71
CA MET A 44 -11.02 -16.87 -1.61
C MET A 44 -11.64 -17.34 -2.93
N ASP A 45 -12.89 -17.79 -2.89
CA ASP A 45 -13.64 -18.26 -4.06
C ASP A 45 -14.08 -17.11 -4.97
N ALA A 46 -14.53 -16.00 -4.37
CA ALA A 46 -14.88 -14.80 -5.13
C ALA A 46 -13.66 -14.25 -5.87
N VAL A 47 -12.48 -14.27 -5.22
CA VAL A 47 -11.21 -13.89 -5.85
C VAL A 47 -10.86 -14.85 -6.99
N ALA A 48 -10.98 -16.15 -6.77
CA ALA A 48 -10.74 -17.15 -7.81
C ALA A 48 -11.63 -16.92 -9.04
N ALA A 49 -12.93 -16.69 -8.82
CA ALA A 49 -13.90 -16.42 -9.88
C ALA A 49 -13.57 -15.13 -10.65
N ARG A 50 -13.28 -14.03 -9.94
CA ARG A 50 -12.93 -12.73 -10.55
C ARG A 50 -11.65 -12.81 -11.39
N ALA A 51 -10.65 -13.53 -10.91
CA ALA A 51 -9.37 -13.71 -11.61
C ALA A 51 -9.41 -14.78 -12.72
N GLY A 52 -10.55 -15.44 -12.96
CA GLY A 52 -10.65 -16.55 -13.91
C GLY A 52 -9.78 -17.76 -13.54
N ALA A 53 -9.47 -17.93 -12.25
CA ALA A 53 -8.62 -19.00 -11.73
C ALA A 53 -9.44 -20.11 -11.08
N GLY A 54 -8.99 -21.36 -11.21
CA GLY A 54 -9.61 -22.48 -10.48
C GLY A 54 -9.35 -22.37 -8.97
N ARG A 55 -10.36 -22.67 -8.13
CA ARG A 55 -10.28 -22.61 -6.65
C ARG A 55 -9.00 -23.22 -6.08
N ALA A 56 -8.65 -24.44 -6.52
CA ALA A 56 -7.44 -25.14 -6.07
C ALA A 56 -6.14 -24.35 -6.30
N THR A 57 -6.11 -23.43 -7.27
CA THR A 57 -4.96 -22.52 -7.50
C THR A 57 -4.78 -21.58 -6.32
N VAL A 58 -5.88 -20.99 -5.82
CA VAL A 58 -5.84 -19.98 -4.75
C VAL A 58 -5.53 -20.64 -3.41
N TYR A 59 -6.22 -21.73 -3.06
CA TYR A 59 -5.99 -22.45 -1.78
C TYR A 59 -4.63 -23.16 -1.69
N ARG A 60 -3.98 -23.48 -2.83
CA ARG A 60 -2.59 -23.99 -2.82
C ARG A 60 -1.57 -22.89 -2.50
N ARG A 61 -1.92 -21.63 -2.79
CA ARG A 61 -1.00 -20.48 -2.69
C ARG A 61 -1.14 -19.75 -1.36
N TRP A 62 -2.36 -19.55 -0.89
CA TRP A 62 -2.65 -18.91 0.39
C TRP A 62 -3.49 -19.85 1.24
N LYS A 63 -3.09 -20.03 2.49
CA LYS A 63 -3.79 -20.94 3.43
C LYS A 63 -5.14 -20.38 3.84
N ASP A 64 -5.25 -19.06 3.91
CA ASP A 64 -6.46 -18.36 4.32
C ASP A 64 -6.58 -16.97 3.67
N LYS A 65 -7.74 -16.35 3.89
CA LYS A 65 -8.07 -14.99 3.40
C LYS A 65 -7.09 -13.93 3.89
N SER A 66 -6.62 -14.04 5.14
CA SER A 66 -5.71 -13.05 5.73
C SER A 66 -4.35 -13.07 5.03
N GLU A 67 -3.86 -14.25 4.67
CA GLU A 67 -2.63 -14.39 3.90
C GLU A 67 -2.75 -13.80 2.49
N LEU A 68 -3.87 -14.06 1.81
CA LEU A 68 -4.14 -13.50 0.49
C LEU A 68 -4.22 -11.96 0.52
N VAL A 69 -4.95 -11.40 1.50
CA VAL A 69 -5.09 -9.94 1.65
C VAL A 69 -3.76 -9.30 2.02
N ARG A 70 -2.96 -9.94 2.89
CA ARG A 70 -1.61 -9.45 3.22
C ARG A 70 -0.75 -9.34 1.97
N ASP A 71 -0.69 -10.40 1.17
CA ASP A 71 0.15 -10.40 -0.03
C ASP A 71 -0.38 -9.40 -1.06
N ALA A 72 -1.71 -9.20 -1.14
CA ALA A 72 -2.31 -8.16 -1.99
C ALA A 72 -1.89 -6.75 -1.53
N ILE A 73 -1.93 -6.47 -0.22
CA ILE A 73 -1.46 -5.21 0.35
C ILE A 73 0.04 -5.01 0.11
N GLN A 74 0.85 -6.05 0.24
CA GLN A 74 2.28 -6.00 -0.04
C GLN A 74 2.57 -5.76 -1.53
N ALA A 75 1.73 -6.26 -2.44
CA ALA A 75 1.84 -5.94 -3.85
C ALA A 75 1.46 -4.48 -4.18
N LEU A 76 0.80 -3.78 -3.26
CA LEU A 76 0.61 -2.32 -3.34
C LEU A 76 1.82 -1.53 -2.79
N ALA A 77 2.81 -2.22 -2.19
CA ALA A 77 4.02 -1.56 -1.73
C ALA A 77 4.77 -0.99 -2.93
N TRP A 78 5.16 0.27 -2.81
CA TRP A 78 5.73 1.05 -3.89
C TRP A 78 7.26 1.02 -3.78
N ASP A 79 7.93 0.63 -4.87
CA ASP A 79 9.40 0.64 -4.99
C ASP A 79 9.83 1.70 -6.02
N GLN A 80 9.54 2.96 -5.69
CA GLN A 80 9.92 4.10 -6.52
C GLN A 80 10.88 4.99 -5.75
N PRO A 81 11.90 5.57 -6.41
CA PRO A 81 12.85 6.43 -5.75
C PRO A 81 12.14 7.64 -5.14
N LEU A 82 12.62 8.08 -3.98
CA LEU A 82 12.11 9.29 -3.35
C LEU A 82 12.39 10.51 -4.23
N PRO A 83 11.43 11.43 -4.39
CA PRO A 83 11.66 12.69 -5.10
C PRO A 83 12.81 13.48 -4.47
N ASP A 84 13.61 14.14 -5.28
CA ASP A 84 14.64 15.10 -4.83
C ASP A 84 14.68 16.30 -5.77
N THR A 85 13.67 17.15 -5.64
CA THR A 85 13.50 18.33 -6.49
C THR A 85 14.28 19.54 -5.95
N GLY A 86 14.86 19.44 -4.76
CA GLY A 86 15.47 20.56 -4.04
C GLY A 86 14.46 21.50 -3.37
N SER A 87 13.17 21.15 -3.33
CA SER A 87 12.13 21.92 -2.66
C SER A 87 11.25 21.02 -1.79
N LEU A 88 11.12 21.36 -0.51
CA LEU A 88 10.26 20.63 0.42
C LEU A 88 8.83 20.45 -0.12
N ARG A 89 8.27 21.53 -0.68
CA ARG A 89 6.89 21.54 -1.21
C ARG A 89 6.74 20.56 -2.37
N GLU A 90 7.61 20.67 -3.36
CA GLU A 90 7.55 19.83 -4.56
C GLU A 90 7.81 18.36 -4.22
N ASP A 91 8.74 18.09 -3.29
CA ASP A 91 9.00 16.72 -2.82
C ASP A 91 7.78 16.11 -2.10
N LEU A 92 7.10 16.88 -1.23
CA LEU A 92 5.88 16.43 -0.54
C LEU A 92 4.70 16.21 -1.49
N ILE A 93 4.57 17.04 -2.54
CA ILE A 93 3.56 16.86 -3.59
C ILE A 93 3.88 15.65 -4.43
N ALA A 94 5.13 15.49 -4.87
CA ALA A 94 5.57 14.38 -5.71
C ALA A 94 5.42 13.04 -4.99
N VAL A 95 5.86 12.95 -3.73
CA VAL A 95 5.71 11.72 -2.94
C VAL A 95 4.24 11.41 -2.70
N GLY A 96 3.42 12.45 -2.47
CA GLY A 96 1.97 12.33 -2.37
C GLY A 96 1.34 11.77 -3.63
N ALA A 97 1.71 12.28 -4.80
CA ALA A 97 1.24 11.80 -6.10
C ALA A 97 1.65 10.35 -6.38
N MET A 98 2.71 9.83 -5.75
CA MET A 98 3.06 8.41 -5.82
C MET A 98 2.11 7.56 -4.97
N TYR A 99 1.56 8.11 -3.88
CA TYR A 99 0.64 7.40 -2.98
C TYR A 99 -0.84 7.56 -3.36
N LEU A 100 -1.18 8.69 -3.99
CA LEU A 100 -2.45 8.94 -4.65
C LEU A 100 -2.41 8.23 -5.99
N ASP A 101 -2.72 6.94 -5.97
CA ASP A 101 -2.98 6.21 -7.19
C ASP A 101 -4.00 7.00 -8.04
N ARG A 102 -3.73 7.17 -9.33
CA ARG A 102 -4.70 7.75 -10.27
C ARG A 102 -6.04 7.02 -10.27
N SER A 103 -6.09 5.80 -9.72
CA SER A 103 -7.30 5.00 -9.55
C SER A 103 -7.95 5.05 -8.15
N ASN A 104 -7.40 5.78 -7.16
CA ASN A 104 -7.85 5.80 -5.74
C ASN A 104 -7.90 4.45 -5.01
N ARG A 105 -7.46 3.37 -5.68
CA ARG A 105 -7.72 1.99 -5.24
C ARG A 105 -7.06 1.60 -3.94
N ARG A 106 -5.86 2.12 -3.63
CA ARG A 106 -5.19 1.87 -2.35
C ARG A 106 -5.97 2.45 -1.16
N ASP A 107 -6.49 3.65 -1.33
CA ASP A 107 -7.22 4.38 -0.31
C ASP A 107 -8.61 3.77 -0.08
N GLU A 108 -9.27 3.31 -1.15
CA GLU A 108 -10.50 2.51 -1.08
C GLU A 108 -10.27 1.16 -0.41
N ILE A 109 -9.18 0.46 -0.73
CA ILE A 109 -8.78 -0.80 -0.09
C ILE A 109 -8.58 -0.60 1.42
N LEU A 110 -7.84 0.44 1.83
CA LEU A 110 -7.65 0.78 3.23
C LEU A 110 -8.97 1.10 3.92
N SER A 111 -9.85 1.86 3.26
CA SER A 111 -11.16 2.23 3.80
C SER A 111 -12.05 0.99 3.99
N ALA A 112 -12.07 0.09 3.01
CA ALA A 112 -12.79 -1.18 3.06
C ALA A 112 -12.29 -2.16 4.13
N MET A 113 -11.07 -1.92 4.65
CA MET A 113 -10.47 -2.68 5.74
C MET A 113 -10.49 -1.97 7.09
N ALA A 114 -10.87 -0.69 7.18
CA ALA A 114 -10.70 0.12 8.38
C ALA A 114 -11.30 -0.54 9.64
N SER A 115 -12.54 -1.05 9.55
CA SER A 115 -13.17 -1.76 10.65
C SER A 115 -12.47 -3.09 11.00
N ALA A 116 -11.89 -3.78 10.03
CA ALA A 116 -11.18 -5.05 10.25
C ALA A 116 -9.80 -4.83 10.88
N ILE A 117 -9.07 -3.81 10.44
CA ILE A 117 -7.76 -3.40 11.00
C ILE A 117 -7.87 -3.09 12.49
N ASN A 118 -8.99 -2.50 12.92
CA ASN A 118 -9.20 -2.16 14.31
C ASN A 118 -9.32 -3.38 15.24
N ARG A 119 -9.82 -4.52 14.75
CA ARG A 119 -10.06 -5.73 15.55
C ARG A 119 -9.08 -6.88 15.29
N ASP A 120 -8.28 -6.80 14.23
CA ASP A 120 -7.30 -7.82 13.85
C ASP A 120 -5.87 -7.24 13.91
N GLN A 121 -5.12 -7.63 14.93
CA GLN A 121 -3.75 -7.17 15.15
C GLN A 121 -2.80 -7.56 14.01
N ARG A 122 -2.95 -8.77 13.45
CA ARG A 122 -2.06 -9.26 12.39
C ARG A 122 -2.29 -8.50 11.08
N LEU A 123 -3.55 -8.14 10.81
CA LEU A 123 -3.90 -7.26 9.68
C LEU A 123 -3.35 -5.84 9.91
N ARG A 124 -3.44 -5.31 11.14
CA ARG A 124 -2.87 -4.01 11.49
C ARG A 124 -1.36 -3.96 11.28
N GLU A 125 -0.62 -4.95 11.77
CA GLU A 125 0.85 -5.06 11.58
C GLU A 125 1.23 -5.19 10.10
N THR A 126 0.39 -5.87 9.33
CA THR A 126 0.57 -5.99 7.87
C THR A 126 0.42 -4.64 7.18
N VAL A 127 -0.64 -3.90 7.49
CA VAL A 127 -0.89 -2.57 6.94
C VAL A 127 0.21 -1.60 7.37
N ASP A 128 0.62 -1.63 8.64
CA ASP A 128 1.71 -0.76 9.11
C ASP A 128 3.00 -1.01 8.33
N ARG A 129 3.46 -2.26 8.22
CA ARG A 129 4.70 -2.60 7.50
C ARG A 129 4.65 -2.27 6.01
N ALA A 130 3.52 -2.53 5.35
CA ALA A 130 3.42 -2.39 3.90
C ALA A 130 3.07 -0.96 3.44
N ILE A 131 2.41 -0.17 4.30
CA ILE A 131 1.83 1.12 3.91
C ILE A 131 2.33 2.25 4.80
N ALA A 132 2.13 2.16 6.12
CA ALA A 132 2.36 3.28 7.01
C ALA A 132 3.85 3.53 7.28
N ALA A 133 4.63 2.49 7.57
CA ALA A 133 6.06 2.60 7.83
C ALA A 133 6.86 3.11 6.62
N PRO A 134 6.66 2.62 5.38
CA PRO A 134 7.32 3.17 4.20
C PRO A 134 6.97 4.64 3.94
N ARG A 135 5.70 5.03 4.19
CA ARG A 135 5.25 6.43 4.06
C ARG A 135 5.92 7.34 5.10
N ARG A 136 5.99 6.91 6.36
CA ARG A 136 6.71 7.64 7.42
C ARG A 136 8.18 7.80 7.07
N ALA A 137 8.85 6.73 6.65
CA ALA A 137 10.25 6.79 6.23
C ALA A 137 10.48 7.76 5.06
N ALA A 138 9.60 7.75 4.06
CA ALA A 138 9.64 8.67 2.93
C ALA A 138 9.50 10.14 3.36
N TYR A 139 8.53 10.42 4.24
CA TYR A 139 8.31 11.75 4.78
C TYR A 139 9.51 12.23 5.60
N THR A 140 10.03 11.39 6.50
CA THR A 140 11.22 11.69 7.32
C THR A 140 12.41 12.06 6.44
N ALA A 141 12.71 11.26 5.41
CA ALA A 141 13.82 11.54 4.49
C ALA A 141 13.65 12.85 3.68
N ILE A 142 12.42 13.23 3.35
CA ILE A 142 12.12 14.52 2.69
C ILE A 142 12.34 15.68 3.67
N VAL A 143 11.84 15.55 4.90
CA VAL A 143 11.97 16.56 5.96
C VAL A 143 13.43 16.74 6.36
N ASP A 144 14.21 15.67 6.49
CA ASP A 144 15.63 15.74 6.87
C ASP A 144 16.42 16.54 5.82
N ARG A 145 16.23 16.25 4.53
CA ARG A 145 16.87 17.01 3.44
C ARG A 145 16.41 18.47 3.43
N ALA A 146 15.14 18.75 3.70
CA ALA A 146 14.63 20.11 3.80
C ALA A 146 15.23 20.87 5.00
N ARG A 147 15.47 20.17 6.12
CA ARG A 147 16.12 20.72 7.30
C ARG A 147 17.59 21.06 7.02
N GLU A 148 18.31 20.21 6.29
CA GLU A 148 19.69 20.51 5.82
C GLU A 148 19.74 21.77 4.93
N ARG A 149 18.68 22.03 4.16
CA ARG A 149 18.54 23.25 3.34
C ARG A 149 18.04 24.48 4.12
N GLY A 150 17.73 24.35 5.41
CA GLY A 150 17.17 25.45 6.21
C GLY A 150 15.73 25.81 5.86
N GLU A 151 14.96 24.89 5.26
CA GLU A 151 13.56 25.15 4.89
C GLU A 151 12.57 24.89 6.03
N ILE A 152 13.00 24.30 7.15
CA ILE A 152 12.15 23.93 8.29
C ILE A 152 12.37 24.94 9.41
N ALA A 153 11.28 25.44 10.00
CA ALA A 153 11.34 26.35 11.14
C ALA A 153 11.89 25.67 12.39
N ASP A 154 12.62 26.46 13.19
CA ASP A 154 13.08 26.06 14.51
C ASP A 154 11.87 25.72 15.40
N GLY A 155 11.87 24.51 15.95
CA GLY A 155 10.81 24.02 16.83
C GLY A 155 9.59 23.42 16.13
N ALA A 156 9.58 23.27 14.80
CA ALA A 156 8.51 22.55 14.12
C ALA A 156 8.45 21.07 14.57
N ASP A 157 7.28 20.63 15.05
CA ASP A 157 7.01 19.25 15.45
C ASP A 157 6.74 18.39 14.20
N THR A 158 7.82 17.98 13.54
CA THR A 158 7.74 17.25 12.27
C THR A 158 7.08 15.89 12.40
N GLU A 159 7.13 15.27 13.59
CA GLU A 159 6.49 13.98 13.86
C GLU A 159 4.97 14.15 13.89
N LEU A 160 4.46 15.13 14.65
CA LEU A 160 3.03 15.42 14.68
C LEU A 160 2.51 15.89 13.31
N ILE A 161 3.28 16.71 12.59
CA ILE A 161 2.89 17.19 11.26
C ILE A 161 2.79 16.03 10.25
N ALA A 162 3.58 14.96 10.41
CA ALA A 162 3.50 13.78 9.56
C ALA A 162 2.12 13.11 9.59
N ASP A 163 1.37 13.26 10.69
CA ASP A 163 0.04 12.68 10.87
C ASP A 163 -1.08 13.48 10.19
N VAL A 164 -0.84 14.75 9.83
CA VAL A 164 -1.87 15.64 9.25
C VAL A 164 -2.44 15.08 7.95
N VAL A 165 -1.57 14.72 7.01
CA VAL A 165 -1.98 14.21 5.69
C VAL A 165 -2.80 12.91 5.80
N PRO A 166 -2.31 11.83 6.47
CA PRO A 166 -3.09 10.61 6.59
C PRO A 166 -4.39 10.82 7.36
N ALA A 167 -4.40 11.64 8.43
CA ALA A 167 -5.62 11.93 9.17
C ALA A 167 -6.69 12.60 8.29
N MET A 168 -6.29 13.60 7.49
CA MET A 168 -7.19 14.32 6.57
C MET A 168 -7.72 13.41 5.45
N ILE A 169 -6.88 12.51 4.93
CA ILE A 169 -7.30 11.51 3.93
C ILE A 169 -8.31 10.53 4.53
N PHE A 170 -8.02 9.96 5.70
CA PHE A 170 -8.92 9.03 6.37
C PHE A 170 -10.26 9.68 6.74
N TYR A 171 -10.24 10.90 7.27
CA TYR A 171 -11.45 11.64 7.56
C TYR A 171 -12.31 11.83 6.29
N ARG A 172 -11.69 12.24 5.18
CA ARG A 172 -12.40 12.47 3.92
C ARG A 172 -12.96 11.19 3.29
N LEU A 173 -12.26 10.07 3.40
CA LEU A 173 -12.71 8.79 2.84
C LEU A 173 -13.76 8.09 3.71
N LEU A 174 -13.57 8.09 5.04
CA LEU A 174 -14.42 7.32 5.95
C LEU A 174 -15.64 8.10 6.43
N ASP A 175 -15.48 9.37 6.76
CA ASP A 175 -16.56 10.22 7.27
C ASP A 175 -17.29 10.92 6.12
N GLN A 176 -16.54 11.62 5.27
CA GLN A 176 -17.15 12.39 4.18
C GLN A 176 -17.49 11.56 2.94
N GLN A 177 -16.93 10.34 2.82
CA GLN A 177 -17.08 9.47 1.66
C GLN A 177 -16.82 10.18 0.32
N ALA A 178 -15.84 11.09 0.32
CA ALA A 178 -15.50 11.92 -0.82
C ALA A 178 -14.16 11.49 -1.44
N PRO A 179 -14.00 11.63 -2.77
CA PRO A 179 -12.76 11.26 -3.43
C PRO A 179 -11.61 12.17 -2.98
N ILE A 180 -10.41 11.59 -2.99
CA ILE A 180 -9.15 12.33 -2.92
C ILE A 180 -8.69 12.54 -4.35
N ASP A 181 -8.39 13.79 -4.70
CA ASP A 181 -7.71 14.11 -5.95
C ASP A 181 -6.43 14.89 -5.66
N GLY A 182 -5.61 15.05 -6.71
CA GLY A 182 -4.36 15.79 -6.58
C GLY A 182 -4.55 17.27 -6.23
N ALA A 183 -5.74 17.86 -6.45
CA ALA A 183 -6.02 19.23 -6.05
C ALA A 183 -6.26 19.34 -4.54
N TYR A 184 -7.03 18.42 -3.97
CA TYR A 184 -7.27 18.32 -2.54
C TYR A 184 -5.97 18.03 -1.78
N TYR A 185 -5.14 17.12 -2.27
CA TYR A 185 -3.86 16.83 -1.64
C TYR A 185 -2.92 18.04 -1.66
N ARG A 186 -2.76 18.70 -2.81
CA ARG A 186 -1.98 19.95 -2.91
C ARG A 186 -2.48 21.00 -1.94
N ARG A 187 -3.81 21.14 -1.79
CA ARG A 187 -4.40 22.06 -0.82
C ARG A 187 -4.02 21.71 0.62
N ILE A 188 -4.01 20.44 1.02
CA ILE A 188 -3.52 20.03 2.35
C ILE A 188 -2.05 20.43 2.53
N ILE A 189 -1.20 20.14 1.55
CA ILE A 189 0.22 20.47 1.61
C ILE A 189 0.43 21.99 1.74
N ASP A 190 -0.22 22.77 0.88
CA ASP A 190 -0.03 24.22 0.80
C ASP A 190 -0.66 24.96 1.98
N SER A 191 -1.83 24.53 2.45
CA SER A 191 -2.60 25.27 3.45
C SER A 191 -2.30 24.83 4.89
N LEU A 192 -1.78 23.63 5.09
CA LEU A 192 -1.54 23.07 6.42
C LEU A 192 -0.08 22.67 6.61
N VAL A 193 0.43 21.74 5.79
CA VAL A 193 1.73 21.10 6.05
C VAL A 193 2.89 22.09 5.89
N ILE A 194 2.94 22.84 4.79
CA ILE A 194 4.02 23.81 4.55
C ILE A 194 4.02 24.94 5.58
N PRO A 195 2.89 25.60 5.89
CA PRO A 195 2.85 26.60 6.96
C PRO A 195 3.29 26.03 8.31
N LEU A 196 2.88 24.81 8.67
CA LEU A 196 3.29 24.19 9.93
C LEU A 196 4.79 23.88 9.97
N LEU A 197 5.39 23.44 8.85
CA LEU A 197 6.81 23.12 8.76
C LEU A 197 7.70 24.35 8.67
N LYS A 198 7.24 25.43 8.02
CA LYS A 198 8.00 26.68 7.84
C LYS A 198 7.72 27.71 8.94
N GLY A 199 6.86 27.36 9.91
CA GLY A 199 6.31 28.28 10.88
C GLY A 199 5.19 29.11 10.27
N TYR A 200 4.13 29.37 11.04
CA TYR A 200 3.22 30.45 10.69
C TYR A 200 4.05 31.73 10.71
N ALA A 201 4.14 32.42 9.58
CA ALA A 201 4.45 33.84 9.62
C ALA A 201 3.33 34.44 10.48
N ALA A 202 3.64 34.73 11.74
CA ALA A 202 2.76 35.52 12.56
C ALA A 202 2.67 36.89 11.87
N GLU A 203 1.55 37.12 11.17
CA GLU A 203 1.14 38.47 10.80
C GLU A 203 0.84 39.29 12.06
#